data_AF-A0A4Q7CM37-F1
#
_entry.id   AF-A0A4Q7CM37-F1
#
_cell.length_a   1.000
_cell.length_b   1.000
_cell.length_c   1.000
_cell.angle_alpha   90.00
_cell.angle_beta   90.00
_cell.angle_gamma   90.00
#
_symmetry.space_group_name_H-M   'P 1'
#
loop_
_entity.id
_entity.type
_entity.pdbx_description
1 polymer ?
#
loop_
_entity_poly.entity_id
_entity_poly.type
_entity_poly.pdbx_seq_one_letter_code
_entity_poly.pdbx_strand_id
1 'polypeptide(L)'
;MKNIGIYTDGGLSTIKLLSSYLYKIFGKDISIEAIEKADLSIVESEYDFIISTQPLNRLFNKIIYIENVFNEKHFKLRIEQFLIYKDISNKEVFNRSVILDFINERDFYHLSDADDYYSVIQFLALEMIDEQRVDSKFDQTIIEREKLKSTINKAVGFPHATHSMEGIQIKVALLDNTIKSYPDLKIVILIATPKTISNEALLIRIYEEVLSITKNTYLTKKITSQTDFEDFVYLLNEEMGD
;
A
#
# COMPACT_ATOMS: atom_id res chain seq x y z
N MET A 1 -9.44 25.63 -12.75
CA MET A 1 -7.99 25.77 -12.96
C MET A 1 -7.28 25.20 -11.74
N LYS A 2 -6.47 24.14 -11.90
CA LYS A 2 -5.74 23.52 -10.78
C LYS A 2 -4.54 24.38 -10.39
N ASN A 3 -4.27 24.57 -9.10
CA ASN A 3 -3.12 25.31 -8.59
C ASN A 3 -2.04 24.34 -8.08
N ILE A 4 -0.85 24.38 -8.66
CA ILE A 4 0.22 23.41 -8.41
C ILE A 4 1.49 24.13 -7.93
N GLY A 5 2.00 23.73 -6.77
CA GLY A 5 3.24 24.28 -6.22
C GLY A 5 4.47 23.50 -6.68
N ILE A 6 5.61 24.15 -6.83
CA ILE A 6 6.91 23.51 -7.03
C ILE A 6 7.87 23.95 -5.92
N TYR A 7 8.27 23.01 -5.06
CA TYR A 7 9.23 23.23 -3.99
C TYR A 7 10.55 22.50 -4.29
N THR A 8 11.58 23.25 -4.65
CA THR A 8 12.84 22.70 -5.16
C THR A 8 14.03 23.54 -4.70
N ASP A 9 15.16 22.89 -4.46
CA ASP A 9 16.49 23.53 -4.36
C ASP A 9 17.17 23.73 -5.73
N GLY A 10 16.69 23.03 -6.75
CA GLY A 10 17.04 23.27 -8.14
C GLY A 10 16.67 24.70 -8.59
N GLY A 11 17.49 25.28 -9.46
CA GLY A 11 17.27 26.62 -9.99
C GLY A 11 16.14 26.70 -11.03
N LEU A 12 16.05 27.87 -11.67
CA LEU A 12 15.01 28.20 -12.67
C LEU A 12 14.88 27.17 -13.80
N SER A 13 15.96 26.49 -14.17
CA SER A 13 15.95 25.42 -15.17
C SER A 13 15.10 24.22 -14.74
N THR A 14 15.22 23.79 -13.49
CA THR A 14 14.43 22.69 -12.92
C THR A 14 12.95 23.06 -12.84
N ILE A 15 12.64 24.28 -12.39
CA ILE A 15 11.26 24.78 -12.33
C ILE A 15 10.64 24.74 -13.74
N LYS A 16 11.33 25.30 -14.75
CA LYS A 16 10.83 25.29 -16.13
C LYS A 16 10.63 23.88 -16.69
N LEU A 17 11.52 22.95 -16.36
CA LEU A 17 11.40 21.55 -16.80
C LEU A 17 10.15 20.90 -16.20
N LEU A 18 9.98 21.00 -14.88
CA LEU A 18 8.83 20.45 -14.18
C LEU A 18 7.53 21.10 -14.65
N SER A 19 7.51 22.43 -14.85
CA SER A 19 6.36 23.13 -15.42
C SER A 19 6.01 22.62 -16.81
N SER A 20 7.01 22.38 -17.68
CA SER A 20 6.80 21.81 -19.02
C SER A 20 6.12 20.44 -18.95
N TYR A 21 6.54 19.57 -18.04
CA TYR A 21 5.89 18.28 -17.85
C TYR A 21 4.46 18.41 -17.33
N LEU A 22 4.21 19.29 -16.37
CA LEU A 22 2.85 19.56 -15.86
C LEU A 22 1.93 20.06 -16.98
N TYR A 23 2.39 20.98 -17.82
CA TYR A 23 1.64 21.45 -18.98
C TYR A 23 1.37 20.36 -20.01
N LYS A 24 2.28 19.40 -20.20
CA LYS A 24 2.04 18.24 -21.07
C LYS A 24 0.97 17.30 -20.52
N ILE A 25 0.87 17.17 -19.20
CA ILE A 25 -0.10 16.28 -18.53
C ILE A 25 -1.49 16.91 -18.46
N PHE A 26 -1.58 18.17 -18.02
CA PHE A 26 -2.86 18.81 -17.71
C PHE A 26 -3.31 19.84 -18.75
N GLY A 27 -2.49 20.12 -19.77
CA GLY A 27 -2.70 21.26 -20.66
C GLY A 27 -2.36 22.59 -19.97
N LYS A 28 -2.72 23.71 -20.60
CA LYS A 28 -2.40 25.07 -20.10
C LYS A 28 -3.39 25.63 -19.08
N ASP A 29 -4.44 24.89 -18.72
CA ASP A 29 -5.47 25.31 -17.74
C ASP A 29 -5.08 24.92 -16.30
N ILE A 30 -3.85 25.24 -15.94
CA ILE A 30 -3.27 25.07 -14.60
C ILE A 30 -2.47 26.31 -14.23
N SER A 31 -2.46 26.64 -12.94
CA SER A 31 -1.52 27.59 -12.35
C SER A 31 -0.35 26.83 -11.75
N ILE A 32 0.87 27.33 -11.97
CA ILE A 32 2.10 26.74 -11.43
C ILE A 32 2.91 27.83 -10.76
N GLU A 33 3.21 27.65 -9.47
CA GLU A 33 3.97 28.61 -8.68
C GLU A 33 5.18 27.94 -8.02
N ALA A 34 6.31 28.65 -7.98
CA ALA A 34 7.49 28.19 -7.27
C ALA A 34 7.39 28.62 -5.80
N ILE A 35 7.57 27.67 -4.89
CA ILE A 35 7.51 27.92 -3.44
C ILE A 35 8.92 28.25 -2.96
N GLU A 36 9.16 29.52 -2.61
CA GLU A 36 10.44 29.99 -2.10
C GLU A 36 10.51 29.87 -0.58
N LYS A 37 11.43 29.04 -0.04
CA LYS A 37 11.84 28.97 1.38
C LYS A 37 10.72 29.23 2.41
N ALA A 38 9.51 28.74 2.13
CA ALA A 38 8.38 28.82 3.03
C ALA A 38 8.34 27.56 3.89
N ASP A 39 7.83 27.69 5.10
CA ASP A 39 7.40 26.51 5.85
C ASP A 39 6.22 25.89 5.10
N LEU A 40 6.45 24.70 4.51
CA LEU A 40 5.46 24.00 3.71
C LEU A 40 4.20 23.66 4.50
N SER A 41 4.30 23.57 5.84
CA SER A 41 3.12 23.36 6.69
C SER A 41 2.12 24.52 6.64
N ILE A 42 2.55 25.71 6.24
CA ILE A 42 1.71 26.90 6.14
C ILE A 42 1.03 26.97 4.77
N VAL A 43 1.78 26.71 3.71
CA VAL A 43 1.35 26.96 2.32
C VAL A 43 0.78 25.73 1.62
N GLU A 44 0.90 24.52 2.16
CA GLU A 44 0.38 23.28 1.54
C GLU A 44 -1.12 23.37 1.20
N SER A 45 -1.89 24.06 2.04
CA SER A 45 -3.34 24.21 1.85
C SER A 45 -3.73 25.01 0.60
N GLU A 46 -2.84 25.88 0.09
CA GLU A 46 -3.08 26.80 -1.04
C GLU A 46 -3.01 26.11 -2.41
N TYR A 47 -2.43 24.90 -2.46
CA TYR A 47 -2.22 24.14 -3.67
C TYR A 47 -3.10 22.88 -3.69
N ASP A 48 -3.47 22.43 -4.89
CA ASP A 48 -4.08 21.12 -5.09
C ASP A 48 -3.06 20.01 -4.78
N PHE A 49 -1.81 20.23 -5.22
CA PHE A 49 -0.64 19.45 -4.84
C PHE A 49 0.66 20.20 -5.09
N ILE A 50 1.74 19.71 -4.48
CA ILE A 50 3.09 20.29 -4.56
C ILE A 50 4.04 19.24 -5.11
N ILE A 51 4.83 19.62 -6.12
CA ILE A 51 5.97 18.85 -6.59
C ILE A 51 7.18 19.22 -5.76
N SER A 52 7.82 18.24 -5.13
CA SER A 52 9.07 18.46 -4.41
C SER A 52 10.24 17.70 -5.01
N THR A 53 11.40 18.35 -5.10
CA THR A 53 12.68 17.67 -5.38
C THR A 53 13.45 17.34 -4.10
N GLN A 54 12.86 17.61 -2.94
CA GLN A 54 13.45 17.31 -1.65
C GLN A 54 12.62 16.23 -0.95
N PRO A 55 13.27 15.25 -0.29
CA PRO A 55 12.55 14.29 0.53
C PRO A 55 12.01 15.01 1.78
N LEU A 56 10.70 15.22 1.81
CA LEU A 56 10.01 15.93 2.88
C LEU A 56 9.31 14.96 3.85
N ASN A 57 8.98 15.46 5.04
CA ASN A 57 8.36 14.67 6.09
C ASN A 57 6.96 14.17 5.67
N ARG A 58 6.57 12.97 6.10
CA ARG A 58 5.37 12.24 5.61
C ARG A 58 4.02 12.83 6.03
N LEU A 59 4.02 13.91 6.80
CA LEU A 59 2.80 14.57 7.30
C LEU A 59 2.07 15.40 6.23
N PHE A 60 2.65 15.55 5.04
CA PHE A 60 2.10 16.39 3.96
C PHE A 60 1.41 15.53 2.89
N ASN A 61 0.09 15.47 2.92
CA ASN A 61 -0.74 14.59 2.07
C ASN A 61 -0.98 15.11 0.64
N LYS A 62 -0.38 16.27 0.30
CA LYS A 62 -0.42 16.88 -1.03
C LYS A 62 0.95 16.99 -1.70
N ILE A 63 2.01 16.42 -1.12
CA ILE A 63 3.37 16.53 -1.67
C ILE A 63 3.76 15.29 -2.46
N ILE A 64 4.22 15.50 -3.70
CA ILE A 64 4.74 14.47 -4.60
C ILE A 64 6.26 14.67 -4.71
N TYR A 65 7.02 13.76 -4.12
CA TYR A 65 8.48 13.77 -4.23
C TYR A 65 8.97 13.20 -5.57
N ILE A 66 9.83 13.95 -6.26
CA ILE A 66 10.47 13.61 -7.52
C ILE A 66 11.98 13.58 -7.32
N GLU A 67 12.52 12.38 -7.19
CA GLU A 67 13.96 12.15 -7.01
C GLU A 67 14.77 12.55 -8.25
N ASN A 68 14.26 12.25 -9.45
CA ASN A 68 14.95 12.53 -10.71
C ASN A 68 14.05 13.31 -11.67
N VAL A 69 14.30 14.61 -11.77
CA VAL A 69 13.55 15.55 -12.63
C VAL A 69 13.80 15.35 -14.12
N PHE A 70 14.86 14.63 -14.52
CA PHE A 70 15.18 14.39 -15.92
C PHE A 70 14.42 13.20 -16.52
N ASN A 71 13.76 12.40 -15.69
CA ASN A 71 12.98 11.25 -16.13
C ASN A 71 11.49 11.62 -16.28
N GLU A 72 11.12 12.12 -17.46
CA GLU A 72 9.74 12.52 -17.79
C GLU A 72 8.73 11.38 -17.58
N LYS A 73 9.09 10.15 -17.92
CA LYS A 73 8.22 8.98 -17.75
C LYS A 73 7.95 8.72 -16.26
N HIS A 74 9.00 8.76 -15.43
CA HIS A 74 8.85 8.61 -13.99
C HIS A 74 8.07 9.77 -13.36
N PHE A 75 8.31 11.00 -13.81
CA PHE A 75 7.54 12.17 -13.38
C PHE A 75 6.04 11.98 -13.67
N LYS A 76 5.70 11.62 -14.91
CA LYS A 76 4.31 11.36 -15.32
C LYS A 76 3.68 10.26 -14.47
N LEU A 77 4.38 9.14 -14.26
CA LEU A 77 3.89 8.05 -13.41
C LEU A 77 3.62 8.53 -11.98
N ARG A 78 4.51 9.32 -11.36
CA ARG A 78 4.30 9.87 -10.01
C ARG A 78 3.08 10.79 -9.93
N ILE A 79 2.85 11.60 -10.95
CA ILE A 79 1.63 12.43 -11.05
C ILE A 79 0.38 11.56 -11.20
N GLU A 80 0.39 10.60 -12.13
CA GLU A 80 -0.76 9.71 -12.36
C GLU A 80 -1.09 8.89 -11.11
N GLN A 81 -0.09 8.40 -10.39
CA GLN A 81 -0.26 7.71 -9.10
C GLN A 81 -0.95 8.61 -8.07
N PHE A 82 -0.48 9.84 -7.95
CA PHE A 82 -1.08 10.82 -7.03
C PHE A 82 -2.50 11.21 -7.45
N LEU A 83 -2.76 11.38 -8.75
CA LEU A 83 -4.08 11.72 -9.26
C LEU A 83 -5.06 10.57 -9.13
N ILE A 84 -4.67 9.32 -9.42
CA ILE A 84 -5.53 8.14 -9.21
C ILE A 84 -5.90 8.04 -7.73
N TYR A 85 -4.91 8.24 -6.85
CA TYR A 85 -5.13 8.35 -5.41
C TYR A 85 -6.15 9.46 -5.06
N LYS A 86 -6.12 10.61 -5.75
CA LYS A 86 -7.07 11.73 -5.57
C LYS A 86 -8.35 11.69 -6.43
N ASP A 87 -8.49 10.91 -7.49
CA ASP A 87 -9.73 10.81 -8.31
C ASP A 87 -10.64 9.69 -7.80
N ILE A 88 -10.09 8.76 -7.01
CA ILE A 88 -10.86 7.88 -6.13
C ILE A 88 -11.44 8.70 -4.93
N SER A 89 -11.11 10.01 -4.83
CA SER A 89 -11.50 10.91 -3.73
C SER A 89 -12.90 11.52 -3.86
N ASN A 90 -13.92 10.69 -3.65
CA ASN A 90 -14.86 11.12 -2.63
C ASN A 90 -14.09 11.10 -1.30
N LYS A 91 -13.99 12.26 -0.66
CA LYS A 91 -13.17 12.55 0.54
C LYS A 91 -13.43 11.64 1.76
N GLU A 92 -14.33 10.67 1.69
CA GLU A 92 -14.60 9.69 2.76
C GLU A 92 -13.66 8.46 2.74
N VAL A 93 -12.94 8.20 1.65
CA VAL A 93 -12.15 6.95 1.47
C VAL A 93 -10.70 7.09 1.93
N PHE A 94 -10.24 8.30 2.22
CA PHE A 94 -8.86 8.56 2.63
C PHE A 94 -8.50 8.08 4.04
N ASN A 95 -9.50 7.61 4.80
CA ASN A 95 -9.27 6.94 6.06
C ASN A 95 -9.32 5.41 5.94
N ARG A 96 -9.14 4.85 4.72
CA ARG A 96 -9.37 3.41 4.49
C ARG A 96 -8.15 2.65 3.98
N SER A 97 -7.94 1.50 4.62
CA SER A 97 -6.90 0.53 4.31
C SER A 97 -7.03 0.02 2.86
N VAL A 98 -5.95 0.06 2.07
CA VAL A 98 -5.91 -0.47 0.69
C VAL A 98 -6.10 -1.97 0.66
N ILE A 99 -5.70 -2.68 1.71
CA ILE A 99 -5.89 -4.13 1.82
C ILE A 99 -7.39 -4.47 1.77
N LEU A 100 -8.24 -3.61 2.35
CA LEU A 100 -9.69 -3.80 2.35
C LEU A 100 -10.34 -3.68 0.97
N ASP A 101 -9.65 -3.10 -0.02
CA ASP A 101 -10.13 -3.08 -1.41
C ASP A 101 -10.04 -4.48 -2.07
N PHE A 102 -9.27 -5.41 -1.48
CA PHE A 102 -9.00 -6.75 -2.02
C PHE A 102 -9.64 -7.89 -1.25
N ILE A 103 -10.20 -7.61 -0.06
CA ILE A 103 -10.76 -8.63 0.81
C ILE A 103 -12.21 -8.32 1.16
N ASN A 104 -12.97 -9.38 1.43
CA ASN A 104 -14.29 -9.33 2.04
C ASN A 104 -14.34 -10.40 3.14
N GLU A 105 -15.49 -10.59 3.77
CA GLU A 105 -15.66 -11.55 4.88
C GLU A 105 -15.18 -12.98 4.54
N ARG A 106 -15.36 -13.45 3.29
CA ARG A 106 -14.90 -14.79 2.87
C ARG A 106 -13.38 -14.92 2.71
N ASP A 107 -12.67 -13.81 2.78
CA ASP A 107 -11.22 -13.74 2.66
C ASP A 107 -10.53 -13.56 4.03
N PHE A 108 -11.33 -13.60 5.10
CA PHE A 108 -10.91 -13.43 6.47
C PHE A 108 -11.23 -14.69 7.28
N TYR A 109 -10.23 -15.23 7.97
CA TYR A 109 -10.34 -16.50 8.69
C TYR A 109 -9.85 -16.37 10.11
N HIS A 110 -10.50 -17.09 11.02
CA HIS A 110 -9.94 -17.46 12.32
C HIS A 110 -9.41 -18.89 12.25
N LEU A 111 -8.17 -19.08 12.69
CA LEU A 111 -7.53 -20.39 12.73
C LEU A 111 -7.15 -20.75 14.16
N SER A 112 -7.82 -21.77 14.71
CA SER A 112 -7.55 -22.32 16.03
C SER A 112 -6.52 -23.46 16.01
N ASP A 113 -6.44 -24.20 14.90
CA ASP A 113 -5.73 -25.49 14.84
C ASP A 113 -4.45 -25.44 14.00
N ALA A 114 -3.81 -24.28 13.93
CA ALA A 114 -2.57 -24.11 13.21
C ALA A 114 -1.36 -24.56 14.06
N ASP A 115 -0.80 -25.73 13.73
CA ASP A 115 0.39 -26.26 14.41
C ASP A 115 1.68 -25.52 14.03
N ASP A 116 1.77 -25.03 12.79
CA ASP A 116 2.93 -24.30 12.30
C ASP A 116 2.57 -23.21 11.28
N TYR A 117 3.53 -22.32 11.00
CA TYR A 117 3.29 -21.18 10.12
C TYR A 117 3.05 -21.59 8.67
N TYR A 118 3.69 -22.65 8.18
CA TYR A 118 3.51 -23.12 6.80
C TYR A 118 2.13 -23.74 6.61
N SER A 119 1.55 -24.38 7.63
CA SER A 119 0.18 -24.89 7.55
C SER A 119 -0.84 -23.76 7.36
N VAL A 120 -0.62 -22.60 7.99
CA VAL A 120 -1.44 -21.39 7.78
C VAL A 120 -1.33 -20.89 6.34
N ILE A 121 -0.10 -20.76 5.83
CA ILE A 121 0.13 -20.30 4.45
C ILE A 121 -0.53 -21.25 3.46
N GLN A 122 -0.34 -22.56 3.66
CA GLN A 122 -0.87 -23.58 2.77
C GLN A 122 -2.40 -23.56 2.77
N PHE A 123 -3.03 -23.45 3.95
CA PHE A 123 -4.48 -23.30 4.07
C PHE A 123 -4.99 -22.11 3.23
N LEU A 124 -4.43 -20.92 3.45
CA LEU A 124 -4.85 -19.71 2.72
C LEU A 124 -4.62 -19.84 1.20
N ALA A 125 -3.52 -20.45 0.78
CA ALA A 125 -3.22 -20.67 -0.62
C ALA A 125 -4.18 -21.68 -1.27
N LEU A 126 -4.53 -22.76 -0.57
CA LEU A 126 -5.48 -23.76 -1.06
C LEU A 126 -6.89 -23.17 -1.20
N GLU A 127 -7.32 -22.30 -0.27
CA GLU A 127 -8.59 -21.58 -0.42
C GLU A 127 -8.60 -20.71 -1.68
N MET A 128 -7.51 -19.97 -1.98
CA MET A 128 -7.42 -19.20 -3.22
C MET A 128 -7.45 -20.07 -4.48
N ILE A 129 -6.91 -21.30 -4.41
CA ILE A 129 -6.91 -22.27 -5.52
C ILE A 129 -8.32 -22.84 -5.73
N ASP A 130 -9.01 -23.23 -4.66
CA ASP A 130 -10.38 -23.78 -4.72
C ASP A 130 -11.36 -22.77 -5.31
N GLU A 131 -11.20 -21.51 -4.93
CA GLU A 131 -11.96 -20.37 -5.49
C GLU A 131 -11.52 -19.95 -6.90
N GLN A 132 -10.52 -20.62 -7.49
CA GLN A 132 -9.98 -20.35 -8.82
C GLN A 132 -9.48 -18.90 -9.00
N ARG A 133 -8.90 -18.31 -7.95
CA ARG A 133 -8.33 -16.95 -7.99
C ARG A 133 -6.84 -16.93 -8.32
N VAL A 134 -6.15 -18.06 -8.09
CA VAL A 134 -4.73 -18.28 -8.40
C VAL A 134 -4.53 -19.62 -9.09
N ASP A 135 -3.35 -19.84 -9.67
CA ASP A 135 -3.08 -21.10 -10.36
C ASP A 135 -2.87 -22.28 -9.40
N SER A 136 -3.12 -23.50 -9.91
CA SER A 136 -3.18 -24.74 -9.12
C SER A 136 -1.86 -25.16 -8.46
N LYS A 137 -0.77 -24.42 -8.67
CA LYS A 137 0.55 -24.68 -8.06
C LYS A 137 0.98 -23.54 -7.14
N PHE A 138 0.08 -22.62 -6.84
CA PHE A 138 0.40 -21.45 -6.04
C PHE A 138 0.82 -21.82 -4.61
N ASP A 139 0.20 -22.83 -4.01
CA ASP A 139 0.55 -23.38 -2.68
C ASP A 139 2.02 -23.85 -2.62
N GLN A 140 2.48 -24.59 -3.63
CA GLN A 140 3.88 -25.03 -3.72
C GLN A 140 4.80 -23.83 -3.87
N THR A 141 4.45 -22.91 -4.77
CA THR A 141 5.24 -21.71 -5.08
C THR A 141 5.44 -20.83 -3.84
N ILE A 142 4.38 -20.55 -3.09
CA ILE A 142 4.44 -19.69 -1.91
C ILE A 142 5.23 -20.35 -0.78
N ILE A 143 5.07 -21.66 -0.57
CA ILE A 143 5.78 -22.41 0.48
C ILE A 143 7.28 -22.49 0.17
N GLU A 144 7.66 -22.79 -1.07
CA GLU A 144 9.07 -22.81 -1.48
C GLU A 144 9.72 -21.44 -1.29
N ARG A 145 9.02 -20.37 -1.70
CA ARG A 145 9.48 -19.00 -1.49
C ARG A 145 9.67 -18.71 0.00
N GLU A 146 8.72 -19.09 0.85
CA GLU A 146 8.75 -18.75 2.27
C GLU A 146 9.87 -19.49 3.01
N LYS A 147 10.18 -20.73 2.58
CA LYS A 147 11.32 -21.51 3.09
C LYS A 147 12.68 -20.85 2.79
N LEU A 148 12.80 -20.10 1.68
CA LEU A 148 14.03 -19.35 1.36
C LEU A 148 14.22 -18.17 2.31
N LYS A 149 13.15 -17.44 2.60
CA LYS A 149 13.17 -16.30 3.51
C LYS A 149 11.79 -16.09 4.12
N SER A 150 11.70 -16.36 5.42
CA SER A 150 10.49 -16.07 6.19
C SER A 150 10.15 -14.58 6.15
N THR A 151 8.86 -14.30 6.05
CA THR A 151 8.25 -12.96 6.10
C THR A 151 7.46 -12.71 7.36
N ILE A 152 7.78 -13.45 8.43
CA ILE A 152 7.29 -13.11 9.77
C ILE A 152 8.04 -11.89 10.28
N ASN A 153 7.29 -10.89 10.70
CA ASN A 153 7.78 -9.74 11.45
C ASN A 153 6.92 -9.56 12.71
N LYS A 154 7.43 -10.08 13.83
CA LYS A 154 6.75 -10.08 15.14
C LYS A 154 5.34 -10.68 15.02
N ALA A 155 4.32 -9.83 15.15
CA ALA A 155 2.92 -10.24 15.19
C ALA A 155 2.29 -10.50 13.83
N VAL A 156 2.99 -10.22 12.73
CA VAL A 156 2.44 -10.26 11.38
C VAL A 156 3.33 -11.08 10.47
N GLY A 157 2.76 -12.09 9.81
CA GLY A 157 3.34 -12.78 8.66
C GLY A 157 2.73 -12.21 7.37
N PHE A 158 3.55 -11.97 6.35
CA PHE A 158 3.06 -11.45 5.07
C PHE A 158 3.65 -12.20 3.86
N PRO A 159 3.36 -13.51 3.77
CA PRO A 159 3.87 -14.36 2.70
C PRO A 159 3.34 -13.85 1.35
N HIS A 160 4.23 -13.73 0.38
CA HIS A 160 3.87 -13.27 -0.96
C HIS A 160 4.62 -13.98 -2.07
N ALA A 161 3.92 -14.25 -3.17
CA ALA A 161 4.46 -14.85 -4.38
C ALA A 161 3.68 -14.40 -5.61
N THR A 162 4.22 -14.70 -6.79
CA THR A 162 3.52 -14.44 -8.06
C THR A 162 2.67 -15.63 -8.50
N HIS A 163 1.56 -15.36 -9.18
CA HIS A 163 0.71 -16.35 -9.86
C HIS A 163 0.48 -15.94 -11.32
N SER A 164 -0.02 -16.89 -12.11
CA SER A 164 -0.23 -16.72 -13.56
C SER A 164 -1.59 -16.15 -13.96
N MET A 165 -2.54 -16.05 -13.02
CA MET A 165 -3.85 -15.43 -13.23
C MET A 165 -3.79 -13.89 -13.13
N GLU A 166 -4.90 -13.22 -13.43
CA GLU A 166 -5.03 -11.77 -13.35
C GLU A 166 -5.36 -11.28 -11.94
N GLY A 167 -5.02 -10.02 -11.67
CA GLY A 167 -5.37 -9.33 -10.42
C GLY A 167 -4.50 -9.73 -9.23
N ILE A 168 -4.54 -8.91 -8.18
CA ILE A 168 -3.91 -9.20 -6.89
C ILE A 168 -4.95 -9.91 -6.02
N GLN A 169 -4.55 -10.98 -5.34
CA GLN A 169 -5.41 -11.70 -4.40
C GLN A 169 -4.83 -11.59 -2.99
N ILE A 170 -5.68 -11.31 -2.01
CA ILE A 170 -5.29 -11.24 -0.60
C ILE A 170 -6.24 -12.11 0.22
N LYS A 171 -5.70 -12.86 1.18
CA LYS A 171 -6.47 -13.48 2.26
C LYS A 171 -5.78 -13.21 3.60
N VAL A 172 -6.57 -13.10 4.66
CA VAL A 172 -6.12 -12.78 6.00
C VAL A 172 -6.53 -13.91 6.95
N ALA A 173 -5.60 -14.37 7.78
CA ALA A 173 -5.89 -15.25 8.90
C ALA A 173 -5.49 -14.60 10.22
N LEU A 174 -6.41 -14.63 11.19
CA LEU A 174 -6.13 -14.42 12.60
C LEU A 174 -5.87 -15.77 13.26
N LEU A 175 -4.82 -15.82 14.09
CA LEU A 175 -4.48 -17.01 14.84
C LEU A 175 -5.09 -16.92 16.23
N ASP A 176 -6.04 -17.80 16.53
CA ASP A 176 -6.68 -17.84 17.85
C ASP A 176 -5.75 -18.43 18.91
N ASN A 177 -4.86 -19.31 18.47
CA ASN A 177 -3.83 -19.95 19.28
C ASN A 177 -2.43 -19.58 18.78
N THR A 178 -1.48 -19.46 19.71
CA THR A 178 -0.09 -19.14 19.38
C THR A 178 0.61 -20.33 18.72
N ILE A 179 1.28 -20.09 17.59
CA ILE A 179 2.22 -21.06 17.03
C ILE A 179 3.48 -21.08 17.90
N LYS A 180 3.87 -22.25 18.44
CA LYS A 180 4.98 -22.36 19.41
C LYS A 180 6.29 -21.76 18.92
N SER A 181 6.61 -21.95 17.65
CA SER A 181 7.83 -21.43 17.03
C SER A 181 7.80 -19.92 16.78
N TYR A 182 6.61 -19.31 16.81
CA TYR A 182 6.36 -17.90 16.53
C TYR A 182 5.32 -17.34 17.53
N PRO A 183 5.66 -17.23 18.82
CA PRO A 183 4.69 -16.95 19.88
C PRO A 183 4.04 -15.56 19.77
N ASP A 184 4.70 -14.62 19.10
CA ASP A 184 4.18 -13.27 18.88
C ASP A 184 3.23 -13.20 17.67
N LEU A 185 3.27 -14.16 16.75
CA LEU A 185 2.51 -14.14 15.51
C LEU A 185 1.01 -14.23 15.79
N LYS A 186 0.25 -13.29 15.23
CA LYS A 186 -1.20 -13.18 15.40
C LYS A 186 -1.95 -13.12 14.09
N ILE A 187 -1.34 -12.53 13.06
CA ILE A 187 -2.00 -12.22 11.78
C ILE A 187 -1.12 -12.73 10.66
N VAL A 188 -1.72 -13.38 9.67
CA VAL A 188 -1.08 -13.73 8.40
C VAL A 188 -1.85 -13.07 7.26
N ILE A 189 -1.18 -12.22 6.49
CA ILE A 189 -1.73 -11.53 5.31
C ILE A 189 -1.05 -12.13 4.08
N LEU A 190 -1.69 -13.11 3.44
CA LEU A 190 -1.15 -13.75 2.24
C LEU A 190 -1.46 -12.90 1.01
N ILE A 191 -0.44 -12.60 0.20
CA ILE A 191 -0.57 -11.77 -1.00
C ILE A 191 -0.10 -12.53 -2.24
N ALA A 192 -1.02 -12.80 -3.16
CA ALA A 192 -0.73 -13.34 -4.47
C ALA A 192 -0.74 -12.20 -5.50
N THR A 193 0.36 -12.06 -6.26
CA THR A 193 0.50 -10.99 -7.26
C THR A 193 0.57 -11.56 -8.67
N PRO A 194 0.00 -10.90 -9.70
CA PRO A 194 0.06 -11.42 -11.05
C PRO A 194 1.49 -11.30 -11.60
N LYS A 195 1.94 -12.26 -12.41
CA LYS A 195 3.27 -12.23 -13.06
C LYS A 195 3.51 -10.96 -13.86
N THR A 196 2.47 -10.43 -14.48
CA THR A 196 2.52 -9.16 -15.19
C THR A 196 1.78 -8.12 -14.37
N ILE A 197 2.54 -7.21 -13.78
CA ILE A 197 2.00 -6.14 -12.95
C ILE A 197 1.57 -5.00 -13.88
N SER A 198 0.26 -4.75 -13.96
CA SER A 198 -0.29 -3.60 -14.70
C SER A 198 -0.22 -2.30 -13.91
N ASN A 199 -0.18 -2.38 -12.57
CA ASN A 199 -0.16 -1.23 -11.67
C ASN A 199 0.85 -1.43 -10.52
N GLU A 200 2.12 -1.10 -10.78
CA GLU A 200 3.20 -1.22 -9.79
C GLU A 200 2.98 -0.36 -8.55
N ALA A 201 2.29 0.78 -8.70
CA ALA A 201 2.04 1.70 -7.60
C ALA A 201 1.08 1.12 -6.56
N LEU A 202 0.03 0.44 -7.03
CA LEU A 202 -0.91 -0.26 -6.17
C LEU A 202 -0.21 -1.34 -5.35
N LEU A 203 0.70 -2.08 -5.98
CA LEU A 203 1.48 -3.10 -5.30
C LEU A 203 2.41 -2.50 -4.24
N ILE A 204 3.09 -1.39 -4.55
CA ILE A 204 3.91 -0.66 -3.56
C ILE A 204 3.05 -0.21 -2.38
N ARG A 205 1.85 0.35 -2.63
CA ARG A 205 0.93 0.80 -1.57
C ARG A 205 0.52 -0.35 -0.65
N ILE A 206 0.17 -1.50 -1.20
CA ILE A 206 -0.16 -2.71 -0.41
C ILE A 206 1.03 -3.10 0.47
N TYR A 207 2.26 -3.14 -0.07
CA TYR A 207 3.45 -3.45 0.72
C TYR A 207 3.74 -2.42 1.81
N GLU A 208 3.58 -1.13 1.52
CA GLU A 208 3.77 -0.07 2.52
C GLU A 208 2.76 -0.18 3.67
N GLU A 209 1.51 -0.51 3.36
CA GLU A 209 0.46 -0.71 4.37
C GLU A 209 0.72 -1.94 5.23
N VAL A 210 1.10 -3.07 4.64
CA VAL A 210 1.52 -4.26 5.39
C VAL A 210 2.69 -3.94 6.32
N LEU A 211 3.69 -3.19 5.83
CA LEU A 211 4.80 -2.75 6.67
C LEU A 211 4.36 -1.80 7.78
N SER A 212 3.35 -0.96 7.54
CA SER A 212 2.73 -0.11 8.57
C SER A 212 2.07 -0.97 9.66
N ILE A 213 1.24 -1.94 9.25
CA ILE A 213 0.58 -2.91 10.14
C ILE A 213 1.61 -3.66 10.99
N THR A 214 2.74 -4.10 10.40
CA THR A 214 3.80 -4.81 11.16
C THR A 214 4.46 -3.94 12.23
N LYS A 215 4.48 -2.61 12.05
CA LYS A 215 5.06 -1.64 13.00
C LYS A 215 4.03 -1.16 14.02
N ASN A 216 2.74 -1.28 13.72
CA ASN A 216 1.66 -0.83 14.57
C ASN A 216 1.37 -1.86 15.69
N THR A 217 2.07 -1.68 16.81
CA THR A 217 1.87 -2.53 18.00
C THR A 217 0.52 -2.31 18.68
N TYR A 218 -0.16 -1.19 18.43
CA TYR A 218 -1.49 -0.92 19.00
C TYR A 218 -2.56 -1.74 18.27
N LEU A 219 -2.59 -1.65 16.93
CA LEU A 219 -3.46 -2.46 16.08
C LEU A 219 -3.30 -3.96 16.38
N THR A 220 -2.07 -4.47 16.38
CA THR A 220 -1.79 -5.90 16.61
C THR A 220 -2.11 -6.36 18.05
N LYS A 221 -2.22 -5.43 19.01
CA LYS A 221 -2.70 -5.73 20.37
C LYS A 221 -4.21 -5.73 20.49
N LYS A 222 -4.90 -4.85 19.76
CA LYS A 222 -6.37 -4.79 19.74
C LYS A 222 -6.99 -5.99 19.02
N ILE A 223 -6.29 -6.59 18.07
CA ILE A 223 -6.75 -7.81 17.41
C ILE A 223 -6.67 -9.00 18.37
N THR A 224 -7.79 -9.71 18.50
CA THR A 224 -8.01 -10.87 19.38
C THR A 224 -8.72 -12.00 18.64
N SER A 225 -8.88 -13.15 19.28
CA SER A 225 -9.67 -14.28 18.75
C SER A 225 -11.18 -14.02 18.67
N GLN A 226 -11.65 -12.84 19.10
CA GLN A 226 -13.06 -12.41 18.96
C GLN A 226 -13.24 -11.31 17.91
N THR A 227 -12.15 -10.84 17.29
CA THR A 227 -12.18 -9.78 16.29
C THR A 227 -12.74 -10.33 14.98
N ASP A 228 -14.00 -10.07 14.70
CA ASP A 228 -14.61 -10.47 13.43
C ASP A 228 -14.14 -9.60 12.25
N PHE A 229 -14.67 -9.87 11.06
CA PHE A 229 -14.29 -9.13 9.86
C PHE A 229 -14.66 -7.63 9.94
N GLU A 230 -15.81 -7.29 10.54
CA GLU A 230 -16.25 -5.89 10.67
C GLU A 230 -15.36 -5.13 11.66
N ASP A 231 -15.02 -5.76 12.79
CA ASP A 231 -14.04 -5.24 13.74
C ASP A 231 -12.68 -5.03 13.07
N PHE A 232 -12.21 -6.00 12.29
CA PHE A 232 -10.94 -5.92 11.57
C PHE A 232 -10.92 -4.74 10.58
N VAL A 233 -12.01 -4.56 9.80
CA VAL A 233 -12.21 -3.43 8.90
C VAL A 233 -12.17 -2.10 9.64
N TYR A 234 -12.89 -2.00 10.77
CA TYR A 234 -12.93 -0.79 11.59
C TYR A 234 -11.53 -0.45 12.11
N LEU A 235 -10.83 -1.43 12.69
CA LEU A 235 -9.48 -1.25 13.26
C LEU A 235 -8.46 -0.84 12.20
N LEU A 236 -8.50 -1.45 11.01
CA LEU A 236 -7.60 -1.07 9.94
C LEU A 236 -7.84 0.36 9.45
N ASN A 237 -9.10 0.78 9.32
CA ASN A 237 -9.43 2.13 8.89
C ASN A 237 -9.13 3.18 9.97
N GLU A 238 -9.34 2.86 11.25
CA GLU A 238 -8.97 3.73 12.39
C GLU A 238 -7.46 4.02 12.36
N GLU A 239 -6.63 3.01 12.09
CA GLU A 239 -5.18 3.12 12.25
C GLU A 239 -4.43 3.48 10.97
N MET A 240 -4.96 3.11 9.79
CA MET A 240 -4.34 3.43 8.49
C MET A 240 -4.91 4.71 7.88
N GLY A 241 -5.90 5.32 8.53
CA GLY A 241 -6.64 6.46 8.01
C GLY A 241 -6.19 7.85 8.44
N ASP A 242 -5.10 7.94 9.19
CA ASP A 242 -4.52 9.21 9.67
C ASP A 242 -3.24 9.62 8.90
#